data_AF-A0A952AJ77-F1
#
_entry.id   AF-A0A952AJ77-F1
#
_cell.length_a   1.000
_cell.length_b   1.000
_cell.length_c   1.000
_cell.angle_alpha   90.00
_cell.angle_beta   90.00
_cell.angle_gamma   90.00
#
_symmetry.space_group_name_H-M   'P 1'
#
loop_
_entity.id
_entity.type
_entity.pdbx_description
1 polymer ?
#
loop_
_entity_poly.entity_id
_entity_poly.type
_entity_poly.pdbx_seq_one_letter_code
_entity_poly.pdbx_strand_id
1 'polypeptide(L)'
;MDNQNNEQQKADQLRERVQQSILEIISKQVEGGEMTEQRATDIAKLVLEKLPKGIDYQRLIEVIPTLDDHFEELSRAVVPIMIEYEQKLKQAVEDKVKKLIENGQIDEALDLTNKAIEYQKKLA
;
A
#
# COMPACT_ATOMS: atom_id res chain seq x y z
N MET A 1 -8.16 19.76 -15.06
CA MET A 1 -8.25 18.36 -15.52
C MET A 1 -6.96 17.58 -15.26
N ASP A 2 -5.95 18.21 -14.65
CA ASP A 2 -4.60 17.62 -14.45
C ASP A 2 -4.47 16.73 -13.20
N ASN A 3 -5.38 16.87 -12.23
CA ASN A 3 -5.26 16.17 -10.94
C ASN A 3 -5.69 14.69 -11.02
N GLN A 4 -6.73 14.37 -11.80
CA GLN A 4 -7.23 12.99 -11.96
C GLN A 4 -6.27 12.09 -12.74
N ASN A 5 -5.57 12.65 -13.74
CA ASN A 5 -4.59 11.91 -14.53
C ASN A 5 -3.34 11.52 -13.70
N ASN A 6 -2.98 12.36 -12.72
CA ASN A 6 -1.85 12.13 -11.82
C ASN A 6 -2.16 11.05 -10.76
N GLU A 7 -3.38 11.03 -10.21
CA GLU A 7 -3.79 10.00 -9.25
C GLU A 7 -3.91 8.62 -9.89
N GLN A 8 -4.49 8.53 -11.09
CA GLN A 8 -4.57 7.25 -11.80
C GLN A 8 -3.17 6.72 -12.17
N GLN A 9 -2.26 7.59 -12.59
CA GLN A 9 -0.87 7.21 -12.85
C GLN A 9 -0.16 6.67 -11.60
N LYS A 10 -0.36 7.29 -10.44
CA LYS A 10 0.18 6.79 -9.16
C LYS A 10 -0.42 5.44 -8.78
N ALA A 11 -1.72 5.26 -9.00
CA ALA A 11 -2.39 3.99 -8.76
C ALA A 11 -1.81 2.89 -9.66
N ASP A 12 -1.68 3.16 -10.95
CA ASP A 12 -1.11 2.21 -11.91
C ASP A 12 0.35 1.85 -11.58
N GLN A 13 1.17 2.84 -11.21
CA GLN A 13 2.55 2.61 -10.76
C GLN A 13 2.62 1.74 -9.50
N LEU A 14 1.77 2.01 -8.50
CA LEU A 14 1.73 1.22 -7.28
C LEU A 14 1.29 -0.22 -7.58
N ARG A 15 0.23 -0.38 -8.38
CA ARG A 15 -0.27 -1.70 -8.82
C ARG A 15 0.84 -2.50 -9.50
N GLU A 16 1.51 -1.90 -10.48
CA GLU A 16 2.57 -2.56 -11.24
C GLU A 16 3.76 -2.94 -10.36
N ARG A 17 4.16 -2.07 -9.44
CA ARG A 17 5.23 -2.35 -8.48
C ARG A 17 4.89 -3.53 -7.57
N VAL A 18 3.66 -3.60 -7.06
CA VAL A 18 3.19 -4.75 -6.26
C VAL A 18 3.24 -6.03 -7.10
N GLN A 19 2.67 -5.99 -8.31
CA GLN A 19 2.64 -7.15 -9.21
C GLN A 19 4.04 -7.66 -9.56
N GLN A 20 4.99 -6.75 -9.82
CA GLN A 20 6.39 -7.10 -10.08
C GLN A 20 7.05 -7.73 -8.87
N SER A 21 6.87 -7.15 -7.68
CA SER A 21 7.44 -7.72 -6.45
C SER A 21 6.91 -9.12 -6.16
N ILE A 22 5.62 -9.36 -6.40
CA ILE A 22 5.01 -10.68 -6.25
C ILE A 22 5.54 -11.65 -7.32
N LEU A 23 5.67 -11.21 -8.57
CA LEU A 23 6.23 -12.03 -9.65
C LEU A 23 7.65 -12.49 -9.30
N GLU A 24 8.49 -11.60 -8.78
CA GLU A 24 9.85 -11.96 -8.35
C GLU A 24 9.88 -13.02 -7.25
N ILE A 25 8.93 -12.97 -6.30
CA ILE A 25 8.80 -13.99 -5.24
C ILE A 25 8.41 -15.33 -5.85
N ILE A 26 7.37 -15.34 -6.69
CA ILE A 26 6.89 -16.55 -7.37
C ILE A 26 8.03 -17.18 -8.17
N SER A 27 8.70 -16.40 -9.03
CA SER A 27 9.79 -16.89 -9.87
C SER A 27 10.91 -17.51 -9.06
N LYS A 28 11.39 -16.82 -8.01
CA LYS A 28 12.48 -17.34 -7.16
C LYS A 28 12.09 -18.64 -6.44
N GLN A 29 10.85 -18.73 -5.94
CA GLN A 29 10.41 -19.92 -5.22
C GLN A 29 10.13 -21.11 -6.15
N VAL A 30 9.62 -20.87 -7.36
CA VAL A 30 9.45 -21.92 -8.37
C VAL A 30 10.83 -22.43 -8.84
N GLU A 31 11.76 -21.53 -9.17
CA GLU A 31 13.12 -21.90 -9.56
C GLU A 31 13.88 -22.66 -8.46
N GLY A 32 13.65 -22.28 -7.20
CA GLY A 32 14.24 -22.95 -6.03
C GLY A 32 13.55 -24.26 -5.64
N GLY A 33 12.44 -24.63 -6.27
CA GLY A 33 11.64 -25.81 -5.91
C GLY A 33 10.85 -25.65 -4.60
N GLU A 34 10.76 -24.43 -4.05
CA GLU A 34 9.99 -24.09 -2.85
C GLU A 34 8.50 -23.88 -3.15
N MET A 35 8.13 -23.65 -4.42
CA MET A 35 6.76 -23.44 -4.88
C MET A 35 6.45 -24.30 -6.11
N THR A 36 5.24 -24.88 -6.16
CA THR A 36 4.73 -25.59 -7.33
C THR A 36 4.13 -24.63 -8.36
N GLU A 37 4.11 -25.03 -9.63
CA GLU A 37 3.46 -24.26 -10.71
C GLU A 37 1.97 -23.99 -10.43
N GLN A 38 1.28 -24.95 -9.81
CA GLN A 38 -0.12 -24.79 -9.42
C GLN A 38 -0.29 -23.68 -8.38
N ARG A 39 0.56 -23.68 -7.33
CA ARG A 39 0.51 -22.64 -6.29
C ARG A 39 0.89 -21.27 -6.84
N ALA A 40 1.88 -21.20 -7.73
CA ALA A 40 2.25 -19.99 -8.47
C ALA A 40 1.06 -19.43 -9.27
N THR A 41 0.33 -20.32 -9.94
CA THR A 41 -0.86 -19.96 -10.73
C THR A 41 -1.98 -19.42 -9.84
N ASP A 42 -2.22 -20.04 -8.68
CA ASP A 42 -3.28 -19.62 -7.76
C ASP A 42 -2.98 -18.25 -7.14
N ILE A 43 -1.72 -17.99 -6.78
CA ILE A 43 -1.26 -16.67 -6.34
C ILE A 43 -1.48 -15.63 -7.45
N ALA A 44 -1.02 -15.91 -8.67
CA ALA A 44 -1.14 -14.97 -9.79
C ALA A 44 -2.61 -14.61 -10.08
N LYS A 45 -3.52 -15.60 -10.04
CA LYS A 45 -4.96 -15.38 -10.20
C LYS A 45 -5.52 -14.45 -9.11
N LEU A 46 -5.22 -14.72 -7.84
CA LEU A 46 -5.68 -13.89 -6.73
C LEU A 46 -5.21 -12.44 -6.91
N VAL A 47 -3.93 -12.24 -7.23
CA VAL A 47 -3.35 -10.90 -7.38
C VAL A 47 -4.01 -10.13 -8.52
N LEU A 48 -4.26 -10.78 -9.66
CA LEU A 48 -4.94 -10.15 -10.79
C LEU A 48 -6.41 -9.82 -10.49
N GLU A 49 -7.08 -10.65 -9.69
CA GLU A 49 -8.45 -10.42 -9.24
C GLU A 49 -8.54 -9.25 -8.25
N LYS A 50 -7.62 -9.20 -7.29
CA LYS A 50 -7.58 -8.19 -6.22
C LYS A 50 -7.04 -6.84 -6.71
N LEU A 51 -6.17 -6.84 -7.71
CA LEU A 51 -5.53 -5.65 -8.27
C LEU A 51 -5.86 -5.46 -9.76
N PRO A 52 -7.15 -5.28 -10.12
CA PRO A 52 -7.56 -5.09 -11.51
C PRO A 52 -7.00 -3.79 -12.11
N LYS A 53 -6.95 -3.73 -13.44
CA LYS A 53 -6.59 -2.48 -14.14
C LYS A 53 -7.61 -1.39 -13.84
N GLY A 54 -7.14 -0.15 -13.67
CA GLY A 54 -8.01 0.99 -13.36
C GLY A 54 -8.53 1.05 -11.92
N ILE A 55 -8.07 0.17 -11.03
CA ILE A 55 -8.28 0.32 -9.59
C ILE A 55 -7.72 1.67 -9.12
N ASP A 56 -8.47 2.36 -8.27
CA ASP A 56 -8.04 3.64 -7.72
C ASP A 56 -7.01 3.46 -6.58
N TYR A 57 -6.29 4.55 -6.29
CA TYR A 57 -5.21 4.54 -5.31
C TYR A 57 -5.69 4.17 -3.90
N GLN A 58 -6.86 4.67 -3.48
CA GLN A 58 -7.37 4.41 -2.14
C GLN A 58 -7.70 2.92 -1.99
N ARG A 59 -8.35 2.33 -2.99
CA ARG A 59 -8.67 0.92 -2.98
C ARG A 59 -7.43 0.02 -3.01
N LEU A 60 -6.37 0.45 -3.70
CA LEU A 60 -5.07 -0.26 -3.66
C LEU A 60 -4.52 -0.34 -2.24
N ILE A 61 -4.50 0.78 -1.52
CA ILE A 61 -4.00 0.84 -0.14
C ILE A 61 -4.82 -0.05 0.81
N GLU A 62 -6.11 -0.21 0.56
CA GLU A 62 -6.96 -1.11 1.36
C GLU A 62 -6.73 -2.59 1.03
N VAL A 63 -6.47 -2.93 -0.24
CA VAL A 63 -6.43 -4.32 -0.70
C VAL A 63 -5.03 -4.94 -0.60
N ILE A 64 -3.96 -4.18 -0.88
CA ILE A 64 -2.58 -4.66 -0.81
C ILE A 64 -2.25 -5.37 0.53
N PRO A 65 -2.57 -4.82 1.71
CA PRO A 65 -2.32 -5.48 2.99
C PRO A 65 -3.16 -6.73 3.26
N THR A 66 -4.11 -7.08 2.39
CA THR A 66 -4.92 -8.31 2.52
C THR A 66 -4.47 -9.43 1.59
N LEU A 67 -3.44 -9.18 0.76
CA LEU A 67 -2.96 -10.18 -0.20
C LEU A 67 -2.30 -11.35 0.50
N ASP A 68 -1.58 -11.11 1.59
CA ASP A 68 -0.90 -12.13 2.38
C ASP A 68 -1.83 -12.92 3.31
N ASP A 69 -3.08 -12.48 3.52
CA ASP A 69 -4.11 -13.24 4.24
C ASP A 69 -4.34 -14.65 3.65
N HIS A 70 -4.14 -14.80 2.33
CA HIS A 70 -4.37 -16.06 1.61
C HIS A 70 -3.07 -16.80 1.30
N PHE A 71 -1.95 -16.08 1.24
CA PHE A 71 -0.65 -16.59 0.83
C PHE A 71 0.46 -15.86 1.60
N GLU A 72 0.95 -16.46 2.68
CA GLU A 72 1.98 -15.88 3.56
C GLU A 72 3.25 -15.46 2.79
N GLU A 73 3.54 -16.10 1.65
CA GLU A 73 4.67 -15.77 0.78
C GLU A 73 4.62 -14.32 0.28
N LEU A 74 3.42 -13.75 0.17
CA LEU A 74 3.20 -12.39 -0.31
C LEU A 74 3.55 -11.31 0.71
N SER A 75 3.70 -11.66 1.99
CA SER A 75 4.13 -10.73 3.05
C SER A 75 5.42 -9.99 2.69
N ARG A 76 6.36 -10.67 2.00
CA ARG A 76 7.62 -10.09 1.53
C ARG A 76 7.45 -8.99 0.48
N ALA A 77 6.36 -9.01 -0.28
CA ALA A 77 6.00 -7.94 -1.23
C ALA A 77 5.16 -6.85 -0.57
N VAL A 78 4.24 -7.23 0.32
CA VAL A 78 3.25 -6.34 0.93
C VAL A 78 3.87 -5.44 2.01
N VAL A 79 4.64 -6.02 2.93
CA VAL A 79 5.15 -5.31 4.12
C VAL A 79 6.01 -4.09 3.75
N PRO A 80 6.98 -4.16 2.82
CA PRO A 80 7.78 -2.99 2.45
C PRO A 80 6.94 -1.83 1.91
N ILE A 81 5.87 -2.14 1.17
CA ILE A 81 4.96 -1.16 0.59
C ILE A 81 4.14 -0.48 1.68
N MET A 82 3.66 -1.26 2.66
CA MET A 82 2.93 -0.73 3.82
C MET A 82 3.81 0.19 4.66
N ILE A 83 5.06 -0.19 4.93
CA ILE A 83 6.02 0.65 5.65
C ILE A 83 6.26 1.98 4.92
N GLU A 84 6.46 1.94 3.61
CA GLU A 84 6.66 3.16 2.81
C GLU A 84 5.42 4.06 2.84
N TYR A 85 4.23 3.47 2.75
CA TYR A 85 2.97 4.22 2.82
C TYR A 85 2.79 4.89 4.18
N GLU A 86 3.00 4.15 5.27
CA GLU A 86 2.94 4.68 6.63
C GLU A 86 3.92 5.83 6.85
N GLN A 87 5.16 5.70 6.35
CA GLN A 87 6.16 6.77 6.43
C GLN A 87 5.73 8.02 5.68
N LYS A 88 5.19 7.86 4.46
CA LYS A 88 4.69 8.99 3.65
C LYS A 88 3.50 9.68 4.33
N LEU A 89 2.57 8.90 4.89
CA LEU A 89 1.42 9.42 5.61
C LEU A 89 1.87 10.20 6.85
N LYS A 90 2.78 9.61 7.64
CA LYS A 90 3.35 10.25 8.84
C LYS A 90 4.02 11.58 8.49
N GLN A 91 4.86 11.61 7.45
CA GLN A 91 5.52 12.84 7.01
C GLN A 91 4.51 13.91 6.58
N ALA A 92 3.47 13.53 5.83
CA ALA A 92 2.44 14.48 5.40
C ALA A 92 1.65 15.07 6.57
N VAL A 93 1.36 14.26 7.60
CA VAL A 93 0.72 14.72 8.84
C VAL A 93 1.66 15.66 9.59
N GLU A 94 2.93 15.29 9.78
CA GLU A 94 3.93 16.12 10.47
C GLU A 94 4.12 17.48 9.78
N ASP A 95 4.25 17.51 8.46
CA ASP A 95 4.37 18.74 7.68
C ASP A 95 3.14 19.64 7.84
N LYS A 96 1.94 19.04 7.90
CA LYS A 96 0.69 19.78 8.08
C LYS A 96 0.56 20.32 9.50
N VAL A 97 0.88 19.52 10.51
CA VAL A 97 0.90 19.92 11.93
C VAL A 97 1.87 21.09 12.12
N LYS A 98 3.09 20.98 11.57
CA LYS A 98 4.10 22.04 11.64
C LYS A 98 3.56 23.36 11.06
N LYS A 99 2.94 23.33 9.88
CA LYS A 99 2.35 24.52 9.26
C LYS A 99 1.23 25.12 10.11
N LEU A 100 0.38 24.30 10.72
CA LEU A 100 -0.68 24.78 11.60
C LEU A 100 -0.11 25.47 12.84
N ILE A 101 0.93 24.90 13.46
CA ILE A 101 1.63 25.51 14.60
C ILE A 101 2.27 26.85 14.21
N GLU A 102 2.98 26.89 13.07
CA GLU A 102 3.60 28.12 12.55
C GLU A 102 2.57 29.23 12.30
N ASN A 103 1.35 28.87 11.93
CA ASN A 103 0.23 29.80 11.71
C ASN A 103 -0.55 30.14 12.99
N GLY A 104 -0.14 29.64 14.16
CA GLY A 104 -0.85 29.83 15.43
C GLY A 104 -2.15 29.03 15.57
N GLN A 105 -2.42 28.10 14.65
CA GLN A 105 -3.61 27.23 14.60
C GLN A 105 -3.41 25.98 15.47
N ILE A 106 -3.24 26.19 16.77
CA ILE A 106 -2.87 25.14 17.73
C ILE A 106 -3.98 24.10 17.92
N ASP A 107 -5.24 24.54 17.94
CA ASP A 107 -6.39 23.64 18.11
C ASP A 107 -6.54 22.69 16.91
N GLU A 108 -6.38 23.20 15.69
CA GLU A 108 -6.42 22.37 14.49
C GLU A 108 -5.22 21.41 14.40
N ALA A 109 -4.04 21.83 14.87
CA ALA A 109 -2.87 20.97 14.96
C ALA A 109 -3.09 19.80 15.94
N LEU A 110 -3.74 20.07 17.07
CA LEU A 110 -4.07 19.06 18.07
C LEU A 110 -5.13 18.08 17.54
N ASP A 111 -6.19 18.58 16.90
CA ASP A 111 -7.24 17.74 16.29
C ASP A 111 -6.66 16.80 15.22
N LEU A 112 -5.81 17.33 14.32
CA LEU A 112 -5.16 16.51 13.30
C LEU A 112 -4.26 15.42 13.91
N THR A 113 -3.51 15.76 14.95
CA THR A 113 -2.64 14.79 15.65
C THR A 113 -3.47 13.69 16.31
N ASN A 114 -4.58 14.03 16.97
CA ASN A 114 -5.47 13.06 17.58
C ASN A 114 -6.09 12.10 16.54
N LYS A 115 -6.55 12.65 15.40
CA LYS A 115 -7.07 11.84 14.29
C LYS A 115 -6.02 10.88 13.72
N ALA A 116 -4.78 11.31 13.59
CA ALA A 116 -3.69 10.45 13.13
C ALA A 116 -3.42 9.29 14.12
N ILE A 117 -3.44 9.56 15.43
CA ILE A 117 -3.29 8.54 16.47
C ILE A 117 -4.45 7.54 16.43
N GLU A 118 -5.69 8.02 16.26
CA GLU A 118 -6.87 7.14 16.15
C GLU A 118 -6.82 6.27 14.90
N TYR A 119 -6.35 6.81 13.77
CA TYR A 119 -6.18 6.05 12.54
C TYR A 119 -5.12 4.96 12.68
N GLN A 120 -3.96 5.28 13.30
CA GLN A 120 -2.90 4.32 13.54
C GLN A 120 -3.34 3.14 14.42
N LYS A 121 -4.21 3.40 15.42
CA LYS A 121 -4.80 2.34 16.26
C LYS A 121 -5.74 1.39 15.50
N LYS A 122 -6.27 1.79 14.34
CA LYS A 122 -7.15 0.93 13.52
C LYS A 122 -6.37 0.06 12.54
N LEU A 123 -5.11 0.41 12.26
CA LEU A 123 -4.23 -0.32 11.36
C LEU A 123 -3.31 -1.32 12.09
N ALA A 124 -3.21 -1.23 13.41
CA ALA A 124 -2.47 -2.12 14.30
C ALA A 124 -3.38 -3.20 14.89
#